data_AF-A0A1V5YMH1-F1
#
_entry.id   AF-A0A1V5YMH1-F1
#
_cell.length_a   1.000
_cell.length_b   1.000
_cell.length_c   1.000
_cell.angle_alpha   90.00
_cell.angle_beta   90.00
_cell.angle_gamma   90.00
#
_symmetry.space_group_name_H-M   'P 1'
#
loop_
_entity.id
_entity.type
_entity.pdbx_description
1 polymer ?
#
loop_
_entity_poly.entity_id
_entity_poly.type
_entity_poly.pdbx_seq_one_letter_code
_entity_poly.pdbx_strand_id
1 'polypeptide(L)'
;MKKNYFLMVLIALFATANVTFADQTVTLRVQVPDSTNVVYASGWFNNWSTYATPMTKVQDSPKIFEAAITVPDSVDGGYNYKFLAGPSWDYQQNNPSADFTYGAVGWQGAVVNSFAQYLTPVNIKVNVKVPKTTHYCYITGNFVNWEEPQKEMTFVDEDADGKNYTDTVPNFDPQVLEFKFASGPGWAYEQTQGNFSYSGNGGANNEVSVVCTGFKDIYELGDITVNITSYPSGTDSIYLVGNFFGPDWDINEAIPAVKNADGSFTAVIYNVADVEYKCWNRKDWAYEECQADGSNLPNRKAKFRDASTVNITVARWKKSDIPTGIEDVKFDYPIIIIDNKIIVSGVQSLVNVYNMNGQVIQYFKGKGDFTSRVLPSGAYILQVDKSQVKVIVE
;
A
#
# COMPACT_ATOMS: atom_id res chain seq x y z
N MET A 1 72.44 4.86 13.99
CA MET A 1 72.51 4.57 12.53
C MET A 1 71.12 4.21 12.05
N LYS A 2 70.65 4.91 11.01
CA LYS A 2 69.34 4.75 10.35
C LYS A 2 69.15 3.30 9.88
N LYS A 3 67.92 2.77 10.01
CA LYS A 3 67.33 1.85 9.02
C LYS A 3 65.80 1.95 9.11
N ASN A 4 65.25 2.64 8.13
CA ASN A 4 63.83 2.61 7.77
C ASN A 4 63.50 1.20 7.27
N TYR A 5 62.44 0.60 7.81
CA TYR A 5 61.69 -0.43 7.08
C TYR A 5 60.27 0.08 6.92
N PHE A 6 59.97 0.44 5.67
CA PHE A 6 58.67 0.85 5.18
C PHE A 6 57.77 -0.38 5.18
N LEU A 7 56.74 -0.37 6.03
CA LEU A 7 55.73 -1.41 6.09
C LEU A 7 54.74 -1.18 4.93
N MET A 8 54.89 -1.89 3.82
CA MET A 8 53.83 -2.02 2.81
C MET A 8 52.94 -3.20 3.21
N VAL A 9 51.78 -2.91 3.81
CA VAL A 9 50.69 -3.88 3.93
C VAL A 9 49.92 -3.87 2.61
N LEU A 10 50.08 -4.92 1.82
CA LEU A 10 49.26 -5.20 0.65
C LEU A 10 47.94 -5.81 1.13
N ILE A 11 46.89 -5.00 1.27
CA ILE A 11 45.52 -5.50 1.48
C ILE A 11 44.97 -5.88 0.10
N ALA A 12 45.01 -7.17 -0.23
CA ALA A 12 44.27 -7.71 -1.36
C ALA A 12 42.77 -7.65 -1.01
N LEU A 13 42.09 -6.61 -1.50
CA LEU A 13 40.63 -6.51 -1.46
C LEU A 13 40.07 -7.48 -2.51
N PHE A 14 39.80 -8.73 -2.12
CA PHE A 14 38.91 -9.58 -2.92
C PHE A 14 37.48 -9.08 -2.70
N ALA A 15 37.04 -8.16 -3.56
CA ALA A 15 35.61 -7.92 -3.74
C ALA A 15 35.03 -9.15 -4.45
N THR A 16 34.44 -10.07 -3.70
CA THR A 16 33.49 -11.03 -4.25
C THR A 16 32.30 -10.22 -4.77
N ALA A 17 32.29 -9.91 -6.05
CA ALA A 17 31.06 -9.53 -6.72
C ALA A 17 30.13 -10.74 -6.62
N ASN A 18 29.12 -10.66 -5.77
CA ASN A 18 27.98 -11.58 -5.85
C ASN A 18 27.31 -11.26 -7.19
N VAL A 19 27.62 -12.07 -8.21
CA VAL A 19 26.87 -12.06 -9.46
C VAL A 19 25.51 -12.63 -9.10
N THR A 20 24.53 -11.77 -8.88
CA THR A 20 23.14 -12.17 -8.76
C THR A 20 22.67 -12.49 -10.18
N PHE A 21 22.58 -13.78 -10.50
CA PHE A 21 21.92 -14.25 -11.72
C PHE A 21 20.41 -13.96 -11.61
N ALA A 22 19.80 -13.46 -12.68
CA ALA A 22 18.37 -13.19 -12.69
C ALA A 22 17.59 -14.51 -12.78
N ASP A 23 16.43 -14.60 -12.13
CA ASP A 23 15.55 -15.73 -12.38
C ASP A 23 14.92 -15.64 -13.78
N GLN A 24 14.71 -16.78 -14.42
CA GLN A 24 14.00 -16.91 -15.69
C GLN A 24 12.69 -17.67 -15.51
N THR A 25 11.65 -17.25 -16.23
CA THR A 25 10.37 -17.98 -16.29
C THR A 25 10.39 -18.97 -17.45
N VAL A 26 10.05 -20.23 -17.16
CA VAL A 26 10.08 -21.33 -18.13
C VAL A 26 8.78 -22.10 -18.07
N THR A 27 8.33 -22.61 -19.21
CA THR A 27 7.15 -23.48 -19.28
C THR A 27 7.56 -24.94 -19.20
N LEU A 28 7.16 -25.63 -18.12
CA LEU A 28 7.13 -27.09 -18.10
C LEU A 28 5.98 -27.59 -18.95
N ARG A 29 6.25 -28.60 -19.77
CA ARG A 29 5.26 -29.26 -20.63
C ARG A 29 5.38 -30.77 -20.47
N VAL A 30 4.25 -31.46 -20.32
CA VAL A 30 4.22 -32.91 -20.17
C VAL A 30 3.08 -33.55 -20.95
N GLN A 31 3.40 -34.58 -21.72
CA GLN A 31 2.43 -35.52 -22.27
C GLN A 31 2.18 -36.65 -21.28
N VAL A 32 0.91 -36.98 -21.05
CA VAL A 32 0.45 -37.97 -20.05
C VAL A 32 -0.59 -38.93 -20.63
N PRO A 33 -0.92 -40.04 -19.95
CA PRO A 33 -1.96 -40.96 -20.40
C PRO A 33 -3.35 -40.33 -20.36
N ASP A 34 -4.27 -40.87 -21.17
CA ASP A 34 -5.65 -40.37 -21.26
C ASP A 34 -6.44 -40.49 -19.95
N SER A 35 -6.03 -41.35 -19.02
CA SER A 35 -6.64 -41.47 -17.69
C SER A 35 -6.27 -40.35 -16.71
N THR A 36 -5.30 -39.51 -17.04
CA THR A 36 -4.85 -38.43 -16.14
C THR A 36 -5.84 -37.27 -16.15
N ASN A 37 -6.43 -36.95 -14.99
CA ASN A 37 -7.37 -35.84 -14.84
C ASN A 37 -6.68 -34.52 -14.47
N VAL A 38 -5.64 -34.59 -13.66
CA VAL A 38 -4.85 -33.45 -13.17
C VAL A 38 -3.37 -33.79 -13.18
N VAL A 39 -2.52 -32.77 -13.26
CA VAL A 39 -1.08 -32.92 -13.12
C VAL A 39 -0.55 -31.83 -12.21
N TYR A 40 0.35 -32.20 -11.31
CA TYR A 40 1.16 -31.29 -10.51
C TYR A 40 2.63 -31.50 -10.86
N ALA A 41 3.43 -30.43 -10.78
CA ALA A 41 4.87 -30.49 -10.90
C ALA A 41 5.51 -30.26 -9.52
N SER A 42 6.47 -31.11 -9.16
CA SER A 42 7.20 -31.04 -7.89
C SER A 42 8.70 -31.05 -8.19
N GLY A 43 9.45 -30.10 -7.67
CA GLY A 43 10.88 -30.02 -7.93
C GLY A 43 11.56 -28.88 -7.18
N TRP A 44 12.82 -28.62 -7.50
CA TRP A 44 13.57 -27.56 -6.81
C TRP A 44 12.92 -26.16 -6.91
N PHE A 45 12.18 -25.88 -7.98
CA PHE A 45 11.49 -24.59 -8.18
C PHE A 45 10.37 -24.31 -7.16
N ASN A 46 9.86 -25.35 -6.49
CA ASN A 46 8.84 -25.22 -5.46
C ASN A 46 9.20 -25.99 -4.18
N ASN A 47 10.50 -26.23 -3.96
CA ASN A 47 11.03 -26.97 -2.82
C ASN A 47 10.37 -28.36 -2.65
N TRP A 48 10.14 -29.04 -3.77
CA TRP A 48 9.51 -30.36 -3.83
C TRP A 48 8.10 -30.42 -3.23
N SER A 49 7.37 -29.31 -3.20
CA SER A 49 5.95 -29.32 -2.87
C SER A 49 5.16 -30.15 -3.89
N THR A 50 4.24 -30.99 -3.42
CA THR A 50 3.40 -31.84 -4.27
C THR A 50 2.14 -31.14 -4.79
N TYR A 51 1.84 -29.94 -4.29
CA TYR A 51 0.61 -29.20 -4.59
C TYR A 51 0.85 -27.76 -5.06
N ALA A 52 2.03 -27.19 -4.84
CA ALA A 52 2.30 -25.77 -5.12
C ALA A 52 2.27 -25.39 -6.61
N THR A 53 2.43 -26.37 -7.51
CA THR A 53 2.49 -26.10 -8.96
C THR A 53 1.50 -27.00 -9.70
N PRO A 54 0.19 -26.70 -9.62
CA PRO A 54 -0.81 -27.34 -10.48
C PRO A 54 -0.57 -26.96 -11.94
N MET A 55 -0.73 -27.92 -12.84
CA MET A 55 -0.56 -27.70 -14.28
C MET A 55 -1.92 -27.58 -14.99
N THR A 56 -1.96 -26.77 -16.03
CA THR A 56 -3.15 -26.54 -16.86
C THR A 56 -3.15 -27.50 -18.04
N LYS A 57 -4.27 -28.18 -18.29
CA LYS A 57 -4.45 -28.99 -19.49
C LYS A 57 -4.54 -28.09 -20.72
N VAL A 58 -3.65 -28.27 -21.68
CA VAL A 58 -3.60 -27.46 -22.93
C VAL A 58 -3.99 -28.26 -24.17
N GLN A 59 -4.05 -29.59 -24.08
CA GLN A 59 -4.42 -30.46 -25.20
C GLN A 59 -5.05 -31.77 -24.70
N ASP A 60 -6.02 -32.31 -25.42
CA ASP A 60 -6.73 -33.55 -25.05
C ASP A 60 -6.22 -34.81 -25.75
N SER A 61 -5.67 -34.73 -26.97
CA SER A 61 -5.13 -35.89 -27.67
C SER A 61 -3.91 -35.53 -28.54
N PRO A 62 -2.69 -36.02 -28.19
CA PRO A 62 -2.36 -36.59 -26.89
C PRO A 62 -2.64 -35.61 -25.75
N LYS A 63 -2.89 -36.12 -24.54
CA LYS A 63 -3.20 -35.29 -23.38
C LYS A 63 -1.93 -34.57 -22.88
N ILE A 64 -1.95 -33.24 -22.88
CA ILE A 64 -0.79 -32.40 -22.53
C ILE A 64 -1.18 -31.38 -21.46
N PHE A 65 -0.28 -31.22 -20.48
CA PHE A 65 -0.36 -30.22 -19.43
C PHE A 65 0.85 -29.28 -19.46
N GLU A 66 0.64 -28.02 -19.07
CA GLU A 66 1.68 -27.00 -18.98
C GLU A 66 1.61 -26.20 -17.66
N ALA A 67 2.76 -25.74 -17.18
CA ALA A 67 2.86 -24.79 -16.07
C ALA A 67 4.08 -23.89 -16.26
N ALA A 68 3.94 -22.61 -15.93
CA ALA A 68 5.07 -21.71 -15.81
C ALA A 68 5.76 -21.90 -14.44
N ILE A 69 7.08 -22.00 -14.46
CA ILE A 69 7.92 -22.08 -13.26
C ILE A 69 9.02 -21.02 -13.34
N THR A 70 9.54 -20.63 -12.18
CA THR A 70 10.70 -19.76 -12.06
C THR A 70 11.93 -20.62 -11.75
N VAL A 71 12.99 -20.47 -12.52
CA VAL A 71 14.27 -21.16 -12.31
C VAL A 71 15.43 -20.16 -12.38
N PRO A 72 16.56 -20.42 -11.71
CA PRO A 72 17.74 -19.57 -11.84
C PRO A 72 18.28 -19.52 -13.29
N ASP A 73 18.91 -18.41 -13.71
CA ASP A 73 19.55 -18.27 -15.04
C ASP A 73 20.59 -19.39 -15.29
N SER A 74 21.37 -19.71 -14.26
CA SER A 74 22.38 -20.76 -14.26
C SER A 74 21.85 -21.99 -13.52
N VAL A 75 21.04 -22.78 -14.20
CA VAL A 75 20.64 -24.10 -13.72
C VAL A 75 21.75 -25.09 -14.05
N ASP A 76 22.56 -25.42 -13.05
CA ASP A 76 23.53 -26.51 -13.15
C ASP A 76 22.80 -27.84 -13.40
N GLY A 77 23.52 -28.80 -14.01
CA GLY A 77 23.04 -30.16 -14.19
C GLY A 77 22.70 -30.80 -12.84
N GLY A 78 21.42 -30.82 -12.47
CA GLY A 78 20.96 -31.24 -11.15
C GLY A 78 19.65 -30.61 -10.70
N TYR A 79 19.11 -29.66 -11.45
CA TYR A 79 17.78 -29.09 -11.20
C TYR A 79 16.66 -30.07 -11.60
N ASN A 80 16.41 -31.02 -10.70
CA ASN A 80 15.45 -32.10 -10.87
C ASN A 80 14.00 -31.73 -10.52
N TYR A 81 13.09 -32.47 -11.14
CA TYR A 81 11.65 -32.39 -10.89
C TYR A 81 10.92 -33.68 -11.30
N LYS A 82 9.67 -33.80 -10.86
CA LYS A 82 8.73 -34.89 -11.16
C LYS A 82 7.35 -34.35 -11.47
N PHE A 83 6.57 -35.16 -12.16
CA PHE A 83 5.13 -34.97 -12.33
C PHE A 83 4.34 -35.93 -11.45
N LEU A 84 3.20 -35.46 -10.94
CA LEU A 84 2.27 -36.21 -10.10
C LEU A 84 0.87 -36.12 -10.72
N ALA A 85 0.11 -37.22 -10.74
CA ALA A 85 -1.29 -37.24 -11.17
C ALA A 85 -2.27 -36.94 -10.02
N GLY A 86 -1.84 -36.13 -9.06
CA GLY A 86 -2.55 -35.72 -7.85
C GLY A 86 -1.58 -35.03 -6.85
N PRO A 87 -2.09 -34.35 -5.81
CA PRO A 87 -1.29 -33.49 -4.93
C PRO A 87 -0.50 -34.24 -3.82
N SER A 88 -0.13 -35.51 -4.04
CA SER A 88 0.60 -36.38 -3.09
C SER A 88 1.63 -37.25 -3.82
N TRP A 89 2.65 -37.72 -3.10
CA TRP A 89 3.62 -38.69 -3.60
C TRP A 89 3.01 -40.04 -4.00
N ASP A 90 1.81 -40.36 -3.51
CA ASP A 90 1.04 -41.55 -3.94
C ASP A 90 0.69 -41.51 -5.43
N TYR A 91 0.68 -40.31 -6.04
CA TYR A 91 0.36 -40.09 -7.45
C TYR A 91 1.59 -39.87 -8.33
N GLN A 92 2.79 -40.17 -7.84
CA GLN A 92 4.02 -39.91 -8.58
C GLN A 92 4.10 -40.65 -9.92
N GLN A 93 4.83 -40.07 -10.87
CA GLN A 93 5.21 -40.75 -12.11
C GLN A 93 5.86 -42.11 -11.81
N ASN A 94 5.43 -43.14 -12.53
CA ASN A 94 5.94 -44.51 -12.42
C ASN A 94 6.76 -44.91 -13.66
N ASN A 95 6.45 -44.34 -14.83
CA ASN A 95 7.23 -44.53 -16.05
C ASN A 95 7.34 -43.20 -16.81
N PRO A 96 8.53 -42.59 -16.87
CA PRO A 96 9.74 -42.99 -16.16
C PRO A 96 9.61 -42.81 -14.64
N SER A 97 10.27 -43.66 -13.84
CA SER A 97 10.30 -43.52 -12.39
C SER A 97 11.39 -42.55 -11.90
N ALA A 98 12.42 -42.32 -12.71
CA ALA A 98 13.48 -41.36 -12.41
C ALA A 98 12.97 -39.91 -12.48
N ASP A 99 13.64 -39.02 -11.77
CA ASP A 99 13.41 -37.58 -11.89
C ASP A 99 13.78 -37.11 -13.30
N PHE A 100 13.07 -36.11 -13.79
CA PHE A 100 13.52 -35.33 -14.92
C PHE A 100 14.54 -34.32 -14.44
N THR A 101 15.57 -34.07 -15.26
CA THR A 101 16.51 -32.98 -15.04
C THR A 101 16.22 -31.87 -16.03
N TYR A 102 16.13 -30.64 -15.53
CA TYR A 102 15.98 -29.45 -16.35
C TYR A 102 17.09 -29.38 -17.42
N GLY A 103 16.75 -28.99 -18.65
CA GLY A 103 17.67 -28.92 -19.79
C GLY A 103 17.97 -30.26 -20.48
N ALA A 104 17.73 -31.41 -19.84
CA ALA A 104 17.87 -32.74 -20.46
C ALA A 104 16.60 -33.17 -21.21
N VAL A 105 15.43 -32.73 -20.72
CA VAL A 105 14.19 -32.73 -21.48
C VAL A 105 14.29 -31.64 -22.54
N GLY A 106 14.51 -32.02 -23.81
CA GLY A 106 14.55 -31.04 -24.90
C GLY A 106 13.27 -30.21 -25.00
N TRP A 107 13.25 -29.22 -25.90
CA TRP A 107 12.11 -28.31 -26.16
C TRP A 107 10.77 -28.99 -26.49
N GLN A 108 10.75 -30.31 -26.72
CA GLN A 108 9.56 -31.10 -27.01
C GLN A 108 8.71 -31.43 -25.75
N GLY A 109 9.24 -31.17 -24.54
CA GLY A 109 8.56 -31.47 -23.28
C GLY A 109 8.82 -32.90 -22.79
N ALA A 110 8.36 -33.20 -21.58
CA ALA A 110 8.48 -34.51 -20.96
C ALA A 110 7.36 -35.46 -21.42
N VAL A 111 7.61 -36.77 -21.34
CA VAL A 111 6.59 -37.81 -21.55
C VAL A 111 6.54 -38.70 -20.32
N VAL A 112 5.37 -38.78 -19.69
CA VAL A 112 5.07 -39.74 -18.62
C VAL A 112 4.08 -40.75 -19.15
N ASN A 113 4.50 -42.02 -19.23
CA ASN A 113 3.70 -43.12 -19.74
C ASN A 113 2.76 -43.71 -18.68
N SER A 114 3.05 -43.52 -17.39
CA SER A 114 2.16 -43.97 -16.30
C SER A 114 2.48 -43.30 -14.98
N PHE A 115 1.46 -43.14 -14.13
CA PHE A 115 1.57 -42.74 -12.73
C PHE A 115 1.25 -43.92 -11.80
N ALA A 116 1.68 -43.84 -10.54
CA ALA A 116 1.39 -44.84 -9.52
C ALA A 116 -0.12 -44.93 -9.23
N GLN A 117 -0.80 -43.78 -9.20
CA GLN A 117 -2.25 -43.65 -9.07
C GLN A 117 -2.74 -42.45 -9.91
N TYR A 118 -4.04 -42.39 -10.19
CA TYR A 118 -4.67 -41.29 -10.91
C TYR A 118 -5.76 -40.68 -10.04
N LEU A 119 -5.60 -39.41 -9.64
CA LEU A 119 -6.63 -38.72 -8.88
C LEU A 119 -7.87 -38.51 -9.76
N THR A 120 -9.04 -38.77 -9.17
CA THR A 120 -10.31 -38.23 -9.65
C THR A 120 -10.72 -37.11 -8.69
N PRO A 121 -10.45 -35.84 -9.02
CA PRO A 121 -10.71 -34.74 -8.11
C PRO A 121 -12.21 -34.52 -7.90
N VAL A 122 -12.57 -34.00 -6.74
CA VAL A 122 -13.97 -33.71 -6.38
C VAL A 122 -14.10 -32.30 -5.82
N ASN A 123 -15.33 -31.78 -5.80
CA ASN A 123 -15.65 -30.54 -5.11
C ASN A 123 -15.91 -30.86 -3.64
N ILE A 124 -15.18 -30.21 -2.74
CA ILE A 124 -15.24 -30.45 -1.29
C ILE A 124 -15.89 -29.25 -0.62
N LYS A 125 -16.99 -29.47 0.08
CA LYS A 125 -17.66 -28.43 0.86
C LYS A 125 -16.99 -28.32 2.24
N VAL A 126 -16.56 -27.12 2.60
CA VAL A 126 -15.96 -26.81 3.89
C VAL A 126 -16.93 -25.91 4.65
N ASN A 127 -17.36 -26.35 5.83
CA ASN A 127 -18.15 -25.56 6.74
C ASN A 127 -17.34 -25.21 7.98
N VAL A 128 -17.51 -23.99 8.48
CA VAL A 128 -16.88 -23.54 9.72
C VAL A 128 -17.89 -22.81 10.59
N LYS A 129 -17.90 -23.16 11.88
CA LYS A 129 -18.51 -22.34 12.93
C LYS A 129 -17.43 -21.47 13.56
N VAL A 130 -17.66 -20.16 13.62
CA VAL A 130 -16.75 -19.15 14.18
C VAL A 130 -17.40 -18.38 15.33
N PRO A 131 -16.65 -17.69 16.19
CA PRO A 131 -17.22 -16.89 17.27
C PRO A 131 -18.10 -15.76 16.74
N LYS A 132 -19.12 -15.36 17.52
CA LYS A 132 -20.08 -14.29 17.14
C LYS A 132 -19.45 -12.94 16.82
N THR A 133 -18.30 -12.66 17.41
CA THR A 133 -17.52 -11.43 17.18
C THR A 133 -16.90 -11.38 15.78
N THR A 134 -16.96 -12.46 15.00
CA THR A 134 -16.42 -12.54 13.64
C THR A 134 -17.38 -11.85 12.68
N HIS A 135 -16.90 -10.88 11.90
CA HIS A 135 -17.73 -10.18 10.90
C HIS A 135 -17.56 -10.75 9.50
N TYR A 136 -16.36 -11.24 9.19
CA TYR A 136 -15.99 -11.85 7.92
C TYR A 136 -15.22 -13.15 8.17
N CYS A 137 -15.33 -14.12 7.27
CA CYS A 137 -14.57 -15.35 7.36
C CYS A 137 -13.94 -15.66 6.02
N TYR A 138 -12.62 -15.86 6.00
CA TYR A 138 -11.84 -16.19 4.82
C TYR A 138 -11.25 -17.59 4.97
N ILE A 139 -11.05 -18.28 3.86
CA ILE A 139 -10.42 -19.60 3.81
C ILE A 139 -9.15 -19.55 2.96
N THR A 140 -8.12 -20.27 3.40
CA THR A 140 -6.92 -20.57 2.63
C THR A 140 -6.45 -21.99 2.94
N GLY A 141 -5.55 -22.54 2.14
CA GLY A 141 -5.05 -23.90 2.32
C GLY A 141 -4.07 -24.31 1.23
N ASN A 142 -3.71 -25.58 1.23
CA ASN A 142 -2.80 -26.12 0.23
C ASN A 142 -3.36 -26.06 -1.21
N PHE A 143 -4.67 -25.99 -1.38
CA PHE A 143 -5.36 -25.80 -2.67
C PHE A 143 -5.10 -24.43 -3.32
N VAL A 144 -4.61 -23.45 -2.54
CA VAL A 144 -4.09 -22.15 -3.01
C VAL A 144 -2.65 -21.95 -2.54
N ASN A 145 -1.89 -23.04 -2.36
CA ASN A 145 -0.49 -23.02 -1.93
C ASN A 145 -0.21 -22.18 -0.68
N TRP A 146 -1.16 -22.14 0.27
CA TRP A 146 -1.06 -21.33 1.48
C TRP A 146 -0.77 -19.85 1.19
N GLU A 147 -1.33 -19.32 0.09
CA GLU A 147 -1.39 -17.88 -0.13
C GLU A 147 -2.16 -17.18 0.99
N GLU A 148 -1.91 -15.88 1.15
CA GLU A 148 -2.64 -15.07 2.13
C GLU A 148 -4.16 -15.22 1.96
N PRO A 149 -4.93 -15.31 3.06
CA PRO A 149 -6.39 -15.39 2.99
C PRO A 149 -6.96 -14.23 2.16
N GLN A 150 -7.50 -14.54 0.99
CA GLN A 150 -8.18 -13.59 0.09
C GLN A 150 -9.58 -14.05 -0.29
N LYS A 151 -9.89 -15.34 -0.14
CA LYS A 151 -11.19 -15.91 -0.46
C LYS A 151 -12.13 -15.81 0.73
N GLU A 152 -13.09 -14.90 0.66
CA GLU A 152 -14.18 -14.82 1.63
C GLU A 152 -15.14 -16.01 1.44
N MET A 153 -15.56 -16.60 2.56
CA MET A 153 -16.56 -17.66 2.65
C MET A 153 -17.97 -17.07 2.68
N THR A 154 -18.96 -17.87 2.28
CA THR A 154 -20.36 -17.47 2.30
C THR A 154 -20.93 -17.60 3.71
N PHE A 155 -21.47 -16.52 4.27
CA PHE A 155 -22.24 -16.58 5.52
C PHE A 155 -23.53 -17.40 5.33
N VAL A 156 -23.81 -18.30 6.27
CA VAL A 156 -24.99 -19.17 6.25
C VAL A 156 -26.03 -18.68 7.24
N ASP A 157 -25.71 -18.70 8.53
CA ASP A 157 -26.58 -18.29 9.62
C ASP A 157 -25.78 -17.97 10.90
N GLU A 158 -26.49 -17.44 11.90
CA GLU A 158 -26.00 -17.28 13.27
C GLU A 158 -26.93 -18.00 14.24
N ASP A 159 -26.35 -18.78 15.16
CA ASP A 159 -27.07 -19.44 16.25
C ASP A 159 -26.56 -18.96 17.62
N ALA A 160 -26.95 -19.64 18.70
CA ALA A 160 -26.53 -19.28 20.05
C ALA A 160 -25.01 -19.44 20.27
N ASP A 161 -24.36 -20.32 19.51
CA ASP A 161 -22.98 -20.75 19.71
C ASP A 161 -21.99 -20.03 18.78
N GLY A 162 -22.45 -19.45 17.67
CA GLY A 162 -21.57 -18.77 16.73
C GLY A 162 -22.23 -18.43 15.40
N LYS A 163 -21.38 -18.07 14.43
CA LYS A 163 -21.77 -17.84 13.04
C LYS A 163 -21.25 -18.98 12.17
N ASN A 164 -22.07 -19.48 11.25
CA ASN A 164 -21.70 -20.55 10.34
C ASN A 164 -21.38 -19.97 8.96
N TYR A 165 -20.28 -20.42 8.36
CA TYR A 165 -19.84 -20.07 7.02
C TYR A 165 -19.56 -21.32 6.20
N THR A 166 -19.66 -21.20 4.88
CA THR A 166 -19.40 -22.31 3.94
C THR A 166 -18.64 -21.82 2.71
N ASP A 167 -17.77 -22.68 2.17
CA ASP A 167 -17.14 -22.51 0.87
C ASP A 167 -16.92 -23.87 0.20
N THR A 168 -16.70 -23.89 -1.11
CA THR A 168 -16.41 -25.12 -1.85
C THR A 168 -15.02 -25.05 -2.46
N VAL A 169 -14.14 -25.96 -2.06
CA VAL A 169 -12.83 -26.17 -2.69
C VAL A 169 -13.06 -27.02 -3.95
N PRO A 170 -12.88 -26.47 -5.16
CA PRO A 170 -13.17 -27.19 -6.38
C PRO A 170 -12.03 -28.13 -6.77
N ASN A 171 -12.39 -29.26 -7.38
CA ASN A 171 -11.46 -30.17 -8.05
C ASN A 171 -10.20 -30.53 -7.25
N PHE A 172 -10.35 -30.95 -5.98
CA PHE A 172 -9.22 -31.27 -5.10
C PHE A 172 -9.29 -32.71 -4.57
N ASP A 173 -8.16 -33.22 -4.05
CA ASP A 173 -8.11 -34.51 -3.36
C ASP A 173 -8.49 -34.33 -1.89
N PRO A 174 -9.61 -34.93 -1.42
CA PRO A 174 -10.01 -34.83 -0.03
C PRO A 174 -8.97 -35.41 0.93
N GLN A 175 -8.18 -36.43 0.53
CA GLN A 175 -7.27 -37.12 1.45
C GLN A 175 -6.14 -36.24 1.95
N VAL A 176 -5.76 -35.21 1.18
CA VAL A 176 -4.67 -34.30 1.53
C VAL A 176 -5.13 -32.86 1.72
N LEU A 177 -6.43 -32.57 1.67
CA LEU A 177 -6.93 -31.21 1.88
C LEU A 177 -6.59 -30.72 3.30
N GLU A 178 -5.80 -29.65 3.36
CA GLU A 178 -5.49 -28.90 4.57
C GLU A 178 -5.88 -27.44 4.38
N PHE A 179 -6.46 -26.83 5.40
CA PHE A 179 -7.00 -25.48 5.33
C PHE A 179 -6.96 -24.75 6.68
N LYS A 180 -7.10 -23.44 6.60
CA LYS A 180 -7.20 -22.51 7.72
C LYS A 180 -8.20 -21.41 7.38
N PHE A 181 -8.64 -20.74 8.44
CA PHE A 181 -9.50 -19.58 8.36
C PHE A 181 -8.82 -18.31 8.85
N ALA A 182 -9.33 -17.17 8.39
CA ALA A 182 -9.02 -15.85 8.93
C ALA A 182 -10.30 -15.04 9.10
N SER A 183 -10.32 -14.12 10.07
CA SER A 183 -11.48 -13.23 10.30
C SER A 183 -11.50 -12.02 9.36
N GLY A 184 -10.52 -11.93 8.45
CA GLY A 184 -10.27 -10.83 7.54
C GLY A 184 -9.24 -11.23 6.47
N PRO A 185 -8.95 -10.35 5.51
CA PRO A 185 -7.92 -10.60 4.51
C PRO A 185 -6.52 -10.56 5.13
N GLY A 186 -5.73 -11.61 4.89
CA GLY A 186 -4.32 -11.71 5.32
C GLY A 186 -4.06 -12.39 6.66
N TRP A 187 -2.78 -12.69 6.93
CA TRP A 187 -2.34 -13.50 8.08
C TRP A 187 -2.45 -12.81 9.44
N ALA A 188 -2.67 -11.49 9.47
CA ALA A 188 -2.92 -10.76 10.72
C ALA A 188 -4.20 -11.25 11.43
N TYR A 189 -5.14 -11.80 10.66
CA TYR A 189 -6.46 -12.25 11.12
C TYR A 189 -6.58 -13.76 11.22
N GLU A 190 -5.47 -14.51 11.10
CA GLU A 190 -5.54 -15.98 11.06
C GLU A 190 -6.10 -16.59 12.34
N GLN A 191 -6.70 -17.77 12.21
CA GLN A 191 -7.15 -18.58 13.33
C GLN A 191 -6.02 -18.85 14.33
N THR A 192 -6.37 -19.00 15.62
CA THR A 192 -5.40 -19.29 16.69
C THR A 192 -5.04 -20.77 16.78
N GLN A 193 -5.85 -21.65 16.19
CA GLN A 193 -5.64 -23.09 16.13
C GLN A 193 -4.68 -23.47 14.99
N GLY A 194 -4.08 -24.66 15.07
CA GLY A 194 -3.35 -25.28 13.96
C GLY A 194 -4.25 -25.56 12.75
N ASN A 195 -3.63 -25.95 11.63
CA ASN A 195 -4.35 -26.27 10.39
C ASN A 195 -5.44 -27.32 10.63
N PHE A 196 -6.57 -27.16 9.97
CA PHE A 196 -7.57 -28.21 9.82
C PHE A 196 -7.23 -29.06 8.60
N SER A 197 -7.73 -30.30 8.57
CA SER A 197 -7.63 -31.17 7.41
C SER A 197 -8.93 -31.93 7.22
N TYR A 198 -9.26 -32.28 5.98
CA TYR A 198 -10.47 -33.05 5.69
C TYR A 198 -10.46 -34.38 6.46
N SER A 199 -9.42 -35.20 6.31
CA SER A 199 -9.33 -36.50 6.98
C SER A 199 -9.17 -36.39 8.50
N GLY A 200 -8.39 -35.43 8.99
CA GLY A 200 -8.16 -35.24 10.44
C GLY A 200 -9.37 -34.67 11.18
N ASN A 201 -10.31 -34.05 10.47
CA ASN A 201 -11.53 -33.48 11.04
C ASN A 201 -12.80 -34.24 10.64
N GLY A 202 -12.67 -35.53 10.29
CA GLY A 202 -13.82 -36.42 10.06
C GLY A 202 -14.60 -36.12 8.78
N GLY A 203 -13.96 -35.54 7.78
CA GLY A 203 -14.55 -35.28 6.47
C GLY A 203 -15.09 -36.57 5.83
N ALA A 204 -16.32 -36.49 5.32
CA ALA A 204 -17.00 -37.59 4.66
C ALA A 204 -17.94 -37.04 3.57
N ASN A 205 -18.21 -37.84 2.53
CA ASN A 205 -19.12 -37.47 1.44
C ASN A 205 -18.77 -36.11 0.78
N ASN A 206 -17.48 -35.80 0.65
CA ASN A 206 -16.96 -34.55 0.13
C ASN A 206 -17.40 -33.32 0.94
N GLU A 207 -17.65 -33.48 2.24
CA GLU A 207 -17.98 -32.40 3.16
C GLU A 207 -17.17 -32.54 4.47
N VAL A 208 -16.68 -31.42 5.01
CA VAL A 208 -16.05 -31.36 6.32
C VAL A 208 -16.56 -30.15 7.08
N SER A 209 -16.85 -30.34 8.36
CA SER A 209 -17.37 -29.29 9.24
C SER A 209 -16.46 -29.16 10.46
N VAL A 210 -16.00 -27.93 10.73
CA VAL A 210 -15.08 -27.65 11.83
C VAL A 210 -15.54 -26.47 12.68
N VAL A 211 -14.97 -26.35 13.88
CA VAL A 211 -15.18 -25.22 14.77
C VAL A 211 -13.86 -24.47 14.91
N CYS A 212 -13.84 -23.22 14.45
CA CYS A 212 -12.76 -22.29 14.68
C CYS A 212 -13.08 -21.50 15.95
N THR A 213 -12.26 -21.66 16.99
CA THR A 213 -12.54 -21.12 18.34
C THR A 213 -12.07 -19.68 18.52
N GLY A 214 -11.22 -19.16 17.63
CA GLY A 214 -10.76 -17.77 17.71
C GLY A 214 -9.76 -17.41 16.63
N PHE A 215 -9.50 -16.11 16.53
CA PHE A 215 -8.59 -15.48 15.57
C PHE A 215 -7.59 -14.59 16.31
N LYS A 216 -6.43 -14.35 15.69
CA LYS A 216 -5.40 -13.45 16.23
C LYS A 216 -5.90 -12.02 16.36
N ASP A 217 -6.69 -11.58 15.39
CA ASP A 217 -7.40 -10.31 15.41
C ASP A 217 -8.76 -10.45 14.72
N ILE A 218 -9.62 -9.43 14.81
CA ILE A 218 -10.92 -9.36 14.13
C ILE A 218 -10.89 -8.21 13.13
N TYR A 219 -11.15 -8.54 11.86
CA TYR A 219 -11.30 -7.52 10.83
C TYR A 219 -12.69 -6.89 10.92
N GLU A 220 -12.69 -5.55 10.95
CA GLU A 220 -13.88 -4.73 11.09
C GLU A 220 -13.80 -3.59 10.09
N LEU A 221 -14.87 -3.40 9.32
CA LEU A 221 -15.05 -2.26 8.45
C LEU A 221 -16.01 -1.27 9.11
N GLY A 222 -15.76 0.00 8.91
CA GLY A 222 -16.71 1.04 9.28
C GLY A 222 -16.32 2.40 8.75
N ASP A 223 -17.09 3.39 9.16
CA ASP A 223 -16.92 4.76 8.68
C ASP A 223 -15.95 5.51 9.60
N ILE A 224 -14.98 6.18 8.98
CA ILE A 224 -14.06 7.09 9.66
C ILE A 224 -14.48 8.52 9.32
N THR A 225 -14.91 9.27 10.33
CA THR A 225 -15.20 10.70 10.22
C THR A 225 -13.92 11.51 10.43
N VAL A 226 -13.54 12.34 9.47
CA VAL A 226 -12.39 13.25 9.55
C VAL A 226 -12.90 14.67 9.77
N ASN A 227 -12.65 15.22 10.96
CA ASN A 227 -12.93 16.60 11.29
C ASN A 227 -11.68 17.46 11.12
N ILE A 228 -11.73 18.42 10.20
CA ILE A 228 -10.67 19.38 9.95
C ILE A 228 -11.03 20.68 10.67
N THR A 229 -10.39 20.89 11.82
CA THR A 229 -10.76 21.95 12.78
C THR A 229 -9.95 23.23 12.63
N SER A 230 -8.83 23.17 11.91
CA SER A 230 -7.99 24.34 11.61
C SER A 230 -7.31 24.16 10.26
N TYR A 231 -7.27 25.22 9.47
CA TYR A 231 -6.74 25.24 8.11
C TYR A 231 -6.36 26.68 7.70
N PRO A 232 -5.55 26.89 6.65
CA PRO A 232 -5.15 28.23 6.20
C PRO A 232 -6.35 29.11 5.80
N SER A 233 -6.31 30.39 6.17
CA SER A 233 -7.34 31.37 5.79
C SER A 233 -7.53 31.42 4.27
N GLY A 234 -8.76 31.64 3.81
CA GLY A 234 -9.11 31.63 2.38
C GLY A 234 -9.29 30.23 1.76
N THR A 235 -9.31 29.18 2.58
CA THR A 235 -9.67 27.83 2.09
C THR A 235 -11.18 27.70 1.96
N ASP A 236 -11.65 27.54 0.73
CA ASP A 236 -13.08 27.40 0.40
C ASP A 236 -13.51 25.94 0.18
N SER A 237 -12.56 25.02 -0.03
CA SER A 237 -12.84 23.60 -0.25
C SER A 237 -11.67 22.76 0.26
N ILE A 238 -11.99 21.56 0.75
CA ILE A 238 -11.01 20.55 1.12
C ILE A 238 -11.46 19.21 0.56
N TYR A 239 -10.52 18.45 0.03
CA TYR A 239 -10.72 17.11 -0.51
C TYR A 239 -9.77 16.15 0.18
N LEU A 240 -10.27 14.97 0.54
CA LEU A 240 -9.45 13.87 1.03
C LEU A 240 -9.10 12.97 -0.16
N VAL A 241 -7.81 12.71 -0.33
CA VAL A 241 -7.30 11.71 -1.27
C VAL A 241 -6.54 10.68 -0.44
N GLY A 242 -6.71 9.41 -0.77
CA GLY A 242 -6.13 8.31 -0.03
C GLY A 242 -6.36 6.98 -0.73
N ASN A 243 -6.02 5.89 -0.04
CA ASN A 243 -6.14 4.53 -0.56
C ASN A 243 -7.54 3.91 -0.35
N PHE A 244 -8.60 4.72 -0.24
CA PHE A 244 -9.93 4.27 0.16
C PHE A 244 -10.64 3.42 -0.91
N PHE A 245 -10.28 3.61 -2.17
CA PHE A 245 -10.90 2.94 -3.33
C PHE A 245 -9.91 2.06 -4.11
N GLY A 246 -8.69 1.92 -3.61
CA GLY A 246 -7.60 1.20 -4.26
C GLY A 246 -6.23 1.70 -3.81
N PRO A 247 -5.14 1.04 -4.25
CA PRO A 247 -3.78 1.48 -3.91
C PRO A 247 -3.39 2.76 -4.65
N ASP A 248 -4.02 3.04 -5.78
CA ASP A 248 -3.76 4.20 -6.62
C ASP A 248 -4.50 5.41 -6.03
N TRP A 249 -3.75 6.37 -5.49
CA TRP A 249 -4.32 7.61 -4.95
C TRP A 249 -4.92 8.45 -6.11
N ASP A 250 -6.17 8.20 -6.49
CA ASP A 250 -6.83 8.92 -7.58
C ASP A 250 -7.50 10.21 -7.07
N ILE A 251 -6.97 11.34 -7.51
CA ILE A 251 -7.49 12.67 -7.17
C ILE A 251 -8.89 12.95 -7.75
N ASN A 252 -9.31 12.21 -8.78
CA ASN A 252 -10.65 12.34 -9.34
C ASN A 252 -11.70 11.75 -8.39
N GLU A 253 -11.33 10.70 -7.66
CA GLU A 253 -12.16 10.01 -6.66
C GLU A 253 -12.07 10.67 -5.27
N ALA A 254 -11.41 11.81 -5.15
CA ALA A 254 -11.26 12.52 -3.89
C ALA A 254 -12.60 12.84 -3.23
N ILE A 255 -12.68 12.56 -1.92
CA ILE A 255 -13.88 12.78 -1.09
C ILE A 255 -13.94 14.27 -0.73
N PRO A 256 -14.97 15.02 -1.17
CA PRO A 256 -15.12 16.42 -0.78
C PRO A 256 -15.56 16.53 0.68
N ALA A 257 -14.87 17.36 1.45
CA ALA A 257 -15.30 17.71 2.80
C ALA A 257 -16.43 18.74 2.77
N VAL A 258 -17.38 18.60 3.69
CA VAL A 258 -18.52 19.50 3.87
C VAL A 258 -18.14 20.57 4.90
N LYS A 259 -18.35 21.85 4.56
CA LYS A 259 -18.13 22.97 5.49
C LYS A 259 -19.29 23.07 6.47
N ASN A 260 -18.98 23.02 7.76
CA ASN A 260 -19.94 23.10 8.85
C ASN A 260 -20.27 24.57 9.20
N ALA A 261 -21.35 24.77 9.97
CA ALA A 261 -21.79 26.10 10.38
C ALA A 261 -20.80 26.83 11.30
N ASP A 262 -19.97 26.08 12.05
CA ASP A 262 -18.90 26.61 12.90
C ASP A 262 -17.61 26.94 12.13
N GLY A 263 -17.60 26.71 10.81
CA GLY A 263 -16.46 26.93 9.94
C GLY A 263 -15.49 25.76 9.84
N SER A 264 -15.64 24.67 10.59
CA SER A 264 -14.86 23.44 10.39
C SER A 264 -15.26 22.72 9.09
N PHE A 265 -14.45 21.77 8.64
CA PHE A 265 -14.81 20.85 7.55
C PHE A 265 -14.92 19.41 8.07
N THR A 266 -15.88 18.64 7.55
CA THR A 266 -16.03 17.22 7.85
C THR A 266 -16.08 16.39 6.57
N ALA A 267 -15.32 15.31 6.53
CA ALA A 267 -15.41 14.28 5.48
C ALA A 267 -15.63 12.91 6.13
N VAL A 268 -16.31 12.01 5.43
CA VAL A 268 -16.50 10.63 5.88
C VAL A 268 -15.86 9.70 4.87
N ILE A 269 -14.96 8.85 5.35
CA ILE A 269 -14.38 7.76 4.58
C ILE A 269 -15.18 6.52 4.94
N TYR A 270 -15.92 5.99 3.96
CA TYR A 270 -16.89 4.92 4.19
C TYR A 270 -16.26 3.54 4.12
N ASN A 271 -16.71 2.64 5.01
CA ASN A 271 -16.47 1.20 4.93
C ASN A 271 -14.99 0.79 4.79
N VAL A 272 -14.14 1.28 5.68
CA VAL A 272 -12.70 1.00 5.70
C VAL A 272 -12.26 0.39 7.04
N ALA A 273 -11.24 -0.45 7.02
CA ALA A 273 -10.59 -0.97 8.24
C ALA A 273 -9.43 -0.05 8.65
N ASP A 274 -8.54 0.22 7.69
CA ASP A 274 -7.39 1.08 7.80
C ASP A 274 -7.22 1.91 6.53
N VAL A 275 -6.72 3.12 6.69
CA VAL A 275 -6.58 4.08 5.60
C VAL A 275 -5.33 4.93 5.74
N GLU A 276 -4.73 5.23 4.59
CA GLU A 276 -3.80 6.33 4.43
C GLU A 276 -4.43 7.44 3.61
N TYR A 277 -4.25 8.69 4.04
CA TYR A 277 -4.84 9.83 3.36
C TYR A 277 -4.10 11.14 3.60
N LYS A 278 -4.39 12.13 2.75
CA LYS A 278 -4.03 13.53 2.93
C LYS A 278 -5.12 14.46 2.41
N CYS A 279 -4.99 15.74 2.72
CA CYS A 279 -5.90 16.80 2.30
C CYS A 279 -5.34 17.62 1.13
N TRP A 280 -6.24 18.07 0.26
CA TRP A 280 -5.97 19.05 -0.80
C TRP A 280 -7.02 20.16 -0.75
N ASN A 281 -6.65 21.40 -1.05
CA ASN A 281 -7.63 22.48 -1.22
C ASN A 281 -8.20 22.58 -2.65
N ARG A 282 -7.66 21.81 -3.61
CA ARG A 282 -8.22 21.60 -4.95
C ARG A 282 -7.95 20.19 -5.45
N LYS A 283 -8.73 19.71 -6.42
CA LYS A 283 -8.45 18.48 -7.16
C LYS A 283 -7.28 18.65 -8.15
N ASP A 284 -6.11 19.05 -7.64
CA ASP A 284 -4.85 19.20 -8.38
C ASP A 284 -3.69 18.90 -7.42
N TRP A 285 -2.76 18.04 -7.84
CA TRP A 285 -1.63 17.57 -7.04
C TRP A 285 -0.74 18.67 -6.46
N ALA A 286 -0.70 19.85 -7.07
CA ALA A 286 0.08 20.99 -6.56
C ALA A 286 -0.48 21.58 -5.24
N TYR A 287 -1.72 21.26 -4.89
CA TYR A 287 -2.52 21.87 -3.81
C TYR A 287 -2.58 21.01 -2.54
N GLU A 288 -1.64 20.09 -2.40
CA GLU A 288 -1.53 19.17 -1.27
C GLU A 288 -1.21 19.91 0.04
N GLU A 289 -1.68 19.37 1.16
CA GLU A 289 -1.23 19.81 2.49
C GLU A 289 0.26 19.55 2.74
N CYS A 290 0.89 20.46 3.46
CA CYS A 290 2.28 20.39 3.86
C CYS A 290 2.48 20.82 5.32
N GLN A 291 3.70 20.60 5.81
CA GLN A 291 4.14 21.12 7.10
C GLN A 291 4.10 22.66 7.08
N ALA A 292 4.13 23.28 8.26
CA ALA A 292 4.08 24.74 8.38
C ALA A 292 5.23 25.45 7.62
N ASP A 293 6.40 24.83 7.55
CA ASP A 293 7.58 25.30 6.83
C ASP A 293 7.51 25.06 5.29
N GLY A 294 6.44 24.43 4.81
CA GLY A 294 6.23 24.08 3.41
C GLY A 294 6.83 22.73 3.00
N SER A 295 7.52 22.02 3.89
CA SER A 295 8.08 20.70 3.62
C SER A 295 7.00 19.61 3.56
N ASN A 296 7.34 18.45 3.00
CA ASN A 296 6.37 17.39 2.78
C ASN A 296 5.80 16.84 4.10
N LEU A 297 4.47 16.76 4.20
CA LEU A 297 3.79 16.05 5.27
C LEU A 297 3.68 14.55 4.90
N PRO A 298 4.09 13.60 5.77
CA PRO A 298 3.81 12.19 5.56
C PRO A 298 2.31 11.90 5.47
N ASN A 299 1.95 10.78 4.83
CA ASN A 299 0.54 10.34 4.78
C ASN A 299 -0.02 10.18 6.19
N ARG A 300 -1.23 10.66 6.41
CA ARG A 300 -1.98 10.43 7.64
C ARG A 300 -2.46 8.99 7.62
N LYS A 301 -2.50 8.33 8.77
CA LYS A 301 -3.03 6.97 8.92
C LYS A 301 -4.17 6.98 9.91
N ALA A 302 -5.24 6.26 9.63
CA ALA A 302 -6.33 6.04 10.57
C ALA A 302 -6.81 4.58 10.48
N LYS A 303 -7.27 4.04 11.60
CA LYS A 303 -7.90 2.73 11.68
C LYS A 303 -9.27 2.89 12.33
N PHE A 304 -10.30 2.33 11.72
CA PHE A 304 -11.67 2.43 12.20
C PHE A 304 -11.78 1.95 13.66
N ARG A 305 -11.12 0.85 13.97
CA ARG A 305 -11.12 0.25 15.31
C ARG A 305 -10.42 1.08 16.38
N ASP A 306 -9.45 1.91 16.00
CA ASP A 306 -8.76 2.81 16.92
C ASP A 306 -9.62 4.04 17.21
N ALA A 307 -10.22 4.61 16.17
CA ALA A 307 -11.14 5.73 16.28
C ALA A 307 -12.03 5.86 15.03
N SER A 308 -13.35 5.89 15.22
CA SER A 308 -14.33 6.24 14.18
C SER A 308 -14.41 7.74 13.89
N THR A 309 -13.70 8.57 14.66
CA THR A 309 -13.58 10.01 14.42
C THR A 309 -12.16 10.48 14.69
N VAL A 310 -11.56 11.15 13.71
CA VAL A 310 -10.23 11.75 13.80
C VAL A 310 -10.33 13.26 13.60
N ASN A 311 -9.65 14.01 14.48
CA ASN A 311 -9.59 15.47 14.39
C ASN A 311 -8.20 15.87 13.90
N ILE A 312 -8.14 16.68 12.85
CA ILE A 312 -6.89 17.08 12.21
C ILE A 312 -6.81 18.59 12.00
N THR A 313 -5.58 19.08 11.88
CA THR A 313 -5.27 20.43 11.45
C THR A 313 -4.43 20.39 10.18
N VAL A 314 -4.71 21.32 9.26
CA VAL A 314 -3.91 21.56 8.07
C VAL A 314 -3.08 22.82 8.32
N ALA A 315 -1.76 22.68 8.39
CA ALA A 315 -0.89 23.81 8.69
C ALA A 315 -0.73 24.75 7.48
N ARG A 316 -0.57 24.18 6.28
CA ARG A 316 -0.28 24.92 5.05
C ARG A 316 -0.65 24.09 3.80
N TRP A 317 -0.87 24.76 2.68
CA TRP A 317 -0.98 24.17 1.33
C TRP A 317 0.32 24.39 0.54
N LYS A 318 0.79 23.38 -0.21
CA LYS A 318 2.01 23.48 -1.05
C LYS A 318 1.91 24.61 -2.05
N LYS A 319 0.79 24.68 -2.76
CA LYS A 319 0.41 25.80 -3.61
C LYS A 319 -0.82 26.48 -3.01
N SER A 320 -0.77 27.80 -2.95
CA SER A 320 -1.88 28.63 -2.50
C SER A 320 -2.34 29.47 -3.68
N ASP A 321 -3.65 29.46 -3.96
CA ASP A 321 -4.26 30.45 -4.86
C ASP A 321 -4.74 31.69 -4.12
N ILE A 322 -4.38 31.84 -2.85
CA ILE A 322 -4.37 33.17 -2.28
C ILE A 322 -3.34 33.91 -3.14
N PRO A 323 -3.75 34.89 -3.96
CA PRO A 323 -2.78 35.86 -4.43
C PRO A 323 -2.28 36.44 -3.11
N THR A 324 -1.05 36.12 -2.71
CA THR A 324 -0.34 36.99 -1.79
C THR A 324 -0.24 38.28 -2.59
N GLY A 325 -1.22 39.16 -2.40
CA GLY A 325 -1.47 40.32 -3.25
C GLY A 325 -0.39 41.39 -3.12
N ILE A 326 0.84 41.01 -2.78
CA ILE A 326 2.05 41.80 -2.74
C ILE A 326 3.17 40.78 -3.02
N GLU A 327 3.81 40.85 -4.19
CA GLU A 327 5.18 40.33 -4.32
C GLU A 327 6.01 40.96 -3.20
N ASP A 328 6.86 40.21 -2.49
CA ASP A 328 7.85 40.81 -1.60
C ASP A 328 8.77 41.73 -2.43
N VAL A 329 8.37 42.98 -2.60
CA VAL A 329 9.21 44.02 -3.19
C VAL A 329 10.33 44.20 -2.21
N LYS A 330 11.54 43.80 -2.60
CA LYS A 330 12.77 44.04 -1.86
C LYS A 330 12.83 45.53 -1.47
N PHE A 331 12.58 45.81 -0.19
CA PHE A 331 12.55 47.16 0.34
C PHE A 331 13.89 47.43 1.02
N ASP A 332 14.82 48.02 0.28
CA ASP A 332 16.21 48.20 0.70
C ASP A 332 16.44 49.39 1.65
N TYR A 333 15.37 50.03 2.15
CA TYR A 333 15.46 51.16 3.08
C TYR A 333 15.14 50.74 4.52
N PRO A 334 16.05 50.98 5.49
CA PRO A 334 15.73 50.78 6.90
C PRO A 334 14.57 51.68 7.35
N ILE A 335 13.57 51.06 8.00
CA ILE A 335 12.43 51.78 8.59
C ILE A 335 12.42 51.56 10.10
N ILE A 336 12.21 52.64 10.84
CA ILE A 336 11.98 52.63 12.28
C ILE A 336 10.67 53.35 12.58
N ILE A 337 9.86 52.82 13.49
CA ILE A 337 8.62 53.48 13.95
C ILE A 337 8.74 53.72 15.45
N ILE A 338 8.82 54.99 15.84
CA ILE A 338 8.95 55.44 17.24
C ILE A 338 8.12 56.70 17.42
N ASP A 339 7.46 56.83 18.57
CA ASP A 339 6.61 57.99 18.93
C ASP A 339 5.60 58.36 17.83
N ASN A 340 5.00 57.33 17.24
CA ASN A 340 4.03 57.42 16.15
C ASN A 340 4.56 58.14 14.89
N LYS A 341 5.88 58.08 14.66
CA LYS A 341 6.54 58.61 13.47
C LYS A 341 7.22 57.48 12.71
N ILE A 342 7.16 57.55 11.39
CA ILE A 342 7.91 56.69 10.48
C ILE A 342 9.24 57.39 10.18
N ILE A 343 10.34 56.71 10.45
CA ILE A 343 11.69 57.14 10.12
C ILE A 343 12.23 56.22 9.03
N VAL A 344 12.74 56.80 7.94
CA VAL A 344 13.31 56.10 6.79
C VAL A 344 14.73 56.59 6.61
N SER A 345 15.70 55.67 6.61
CA SER A 345 17.11 56.04 6.37
C SER A 345 17.49 55.93 4.90
N GLY A 346 18.34 56.82 4.42
CA GLY A 346 19.00 56.67 3.12
C GLY A 346 18.14 56.93 1.87
N VAL A 347 17.09 57.76 1.96
CA VAL A 347 16.25 58.16 0.83
C VAL A 347 17.10 58.83 -0.26
N GLN A 348 16.86 58.50 -1.54
CA GLN A 348 17.62 59.03 -2.67
C GLN A 348 16.91 60.14 -3.45
N SER A 349 15.58 60.23 -3.37
CA SER A 349 14.79 61.20 -4.13
C SER A 349 13.48 61.61 -3.47
N LEU A 350 12.66 60.68 -2.97
CA LEU A 350 11.33 60.99 -2.47
C LEU A 350 10.85 60.01 -1.40
N VAL A 351 10.00 60.52 -0.51
CA VAL A 351 9.11 59.70 0.33
C VAL A 351 7.69 60.22 0.19
N ASN A 352 6.72 59.35 -0.05
CA ASN A 352 5.30 59.65 0.10
C ASN A 352 4.70 58.74 1.17
N VAL A 353 3.98 59.33 2.11
CA VAL A 353 3.16 58.60 3.09
C VAL A 353 1.71 58.73 2.64
N TYR A 354 1.06 57.60 2.39
CA TYR A 354 -0.35 57.53 2.02
C TYR A 354 -1.17 56.97 3.17
N ASN A 355 -2.41 57.46 3.33
CA ASN A 355 -3.42 56.75 4.10
C ASN A 355 -3.96 55.54 3.30
N MET A 356 -4.74 54.68 3.96
CA MET A 356 -5.35 53.50 3.31
C MET A 356 -6.36 53.84 2.20
N ASN A 357 -6.80 55.09 2.10
CA ASN A 357 -7.65 55.58 1.01
C ASN A 357 -6.83 56.05 -0.21
N GLY A 358 -5.50 55.88 -0.20
CA GLY A 358 -4.61 56.27 -1.29
C GLY A 358 -4.30 57.77 -1.35
N GLN A 359 -4.64 58.56 -0.33
CA GLN A 359 -4.31 59.98 -0.28
C GLN A 359 -2.93 60.19 0.32
N VAL A 360 -2.09 60.99 -0.34
CA VAL A 360 -0.79 61.42 0.21
C VAL A 360 -1.05 62.37 1.38
N ILE A 361 -0.65 61.94 2.57
CA ILE A 361 -0.81 62.71 3.81
C ILE A 361 0.47 63.45 4.21
N GLN A 362 1.61 63.04 3.67
CA GLN A 362 2.89 63.71 3.80
C GLN A 362 3.82 63.32 2.65
N TYR A 363 4.67 64.24 2.20
CA TYR A 363 5.73 63.93 1.25
C TYR A 363 7.05 64.59 1.67
N PHE A 364 8.13 64.02 1.17
CA PHE A 364 9.49 64.54 1.24
C PHE A 364 10.15 64.37 -0.12
N LYS A 365 10.96 65.36 -0.53
CA LYS A 365 11.72 65.32 -1.78
C LYS A 365 13.15 65.77 -1.49
N GLY A 366 14.10 64.85 -1.63
CA GLY A 366 15.49 65.10 -1.27
C GLY A 366 16.26 63.81 -1.02
N LYS A 367 17.53 63.97 -0.63
CA LYS A 367 18.42 62.88 -0.21
C LYS A 367 18.65 62.93 1.29
N GLY A 368 18.73 61.78 1.94
CA GLY A 368 19.00 61.66 3.38
C GLY A 368 17.89 60.93 4.13
N ASP A 369 17.79 61.18 5.42
CA ASP A 369 16.80 60.51 6.26
C ASP A 369 15.50 61.30 6.30
N PHE A 370 14.37 60.58 6.29
CA PHE A 370 13.04 61.14 6.41
C PHE A 370 12.43 60.75 7.76
N THR A 371 11.78 61.72 8.42
CA THR A 371 10.94 61.48 9.59
C THR A 371 9.56 62.06 9.33
N SER A 372 8.52 61.23 9.47
CA SER A 372 7.15 61.72 9.35
C SER A 372 6.75 62.63 10.51
N ARG A 373 5.65 63.37 10.32
CA ARG A 373 4.91 63.94 11.44
C ARG A 373 4.34 62.81 12.32
N VAL A 374 3.86 63.15 13.50
CA VAL A 374 3.10 62.20 14.35
C VAL A 374 1.85 61.77 13.59
N LEU A 375 1.69 60.47 13.41
CA LEU A 375 0.57 59.85 12.71
C LEU A 375 -0.40 59.21 13.72
N PRO A 376 -1.72 59.27 13.49
CA PRO A 376 -2.66 58.43 14.23
C PRO A 376 -2.30 56.95 14.09
N SER A 377 -2.58 56.16 15.12
CA SER A 377 -2.42 54.71 15.06
C SER A 377 -3.21 54.14 13.89
N GLY A 378 -2.58 53.28 13.08
CA GLY A 378 -3.18 52.74 11.88
C GLY A 378 -2.17 52.28 10.83
N ALA A 379 -2.70 51.74 9.74
CA ALA A 379 -1.90 51.31 8.60
C ALA A 379 -1.68 52.45 7.59
N TYR A 380 -0.48 52.51 7.04
CA TYR A 380 -0.08 53.47 6.01
C TYR A 380 0.65 52.75 4.88
N ILE A 381 0.60 53.34 3.69
CA ILE A 381 1.45 52.92 2.57
C ILE A 381 2.59 53.93 2.47
N LEU A 382 3.82 53.44 2.48
CA LEU A 382 5.02 54.24 2.37
C LEU A 382 5.67 53.96 1.02
N GLN A 383 5.77 54.99 0.18
CA GLN A 383 6.61 54.95 -1.02
C GLN A 383 7.93 55.62 -0.70
N VAL A 384 9.05 54.94 -0.94
CA VAL A 384 10.39 55.50 -0.86
C VAL A 384 11.06 55.28 -2.21
N ASP A 385 11.37 56.38 -2.90
CA ASP A 385 11.87 56.38 -4.26
C ASP A 385 10.94 55.59 -5.21
N LYS A 386 11.40 54.43 -5.69
CA LYS A 386 10.64 53.54 -6.59
C LYS A 386 10.00 52.36 -5.88
N SER A 387 10.23 52.20 -4.58
CA SER A 387 9.77 51.07 -3.78
C SER A 387 8.58 51.47 -2.91
N GLN A 388 7.72 50.50 -2.59
CA GLN A 388 6.54 50.71 -1.75
C GLN A 388 6.45 49.61 -0.69
N VAL A 389 6.00 49.96 0.52
CA VAL A 389 5.80 49.03 1.62
C VAL A 389 4.64 49.49 2.50
N LYS A 390 3.95 48.54 3.14
CA LYS A 390 2.94 48.83 4.16
C LYS A 390 3.59 48.91 5.53
N VAL A 391 3.26 49.94 6.30
CA VAL A 391 3.74 50.13 7.67
C VAL A 391 2.57 50.30 8.62
N ILE A 392 2.70 49.80 9.84
CA ILE A 392 1.71 49.96 10.91
C ILE A 392 2.32 50.88 11.96
N VAL A 393 1.65 51.99 12.24
CA VAL A 393 1.99 52.89 13.35
C VAL A 393 1.06 52.52 14.52
N GLU A 394 1.64 52.16 15.65
CA GLU A 394 0.90 51.82 16.88
C GLU A 394 0.59 53.04 17.74
#